data_AF-A0A9P7DPQ5-F1
#
_entry.id   AF-A0A9P7DPQ5-F1
#
_cell.length_a   1.000
_cell.length_b   1.000
_cell.length_c   1.000
_cell.angle_alpha   90.00
_cell.angle_beta   90.00
_cell.angle_gamma   90.00
#
_symmetry.space_group_name_H-M   'P 1'
#
loop_
_entity.id
_entity.type
_entity.pdbx_description
1 polymer ?
#
loop_
_entity_poly.entity_id
_entity_poly.type
_entity_poly.pdbx_seq_one_letter_code
_entity_poly.pdbx_strand_id
1 'polypeptide(L)' 'MKQTIGNLGQEIWQPSNPYTNLSKEGVQHCQVNTLLSIMPELDKPPKGLPMGVIDLGDEYALLCKCDRYTIFLTGESA' A
#
# COMPACT_ATOMS: atom_id res chain seq x y z
N MET A 1 14.49 -16.75 -3.90
CA MET A 1 15.33 -16.57 -2.69
C MET A 1 15.90 -15.15 -2.57
N LYS A 2 16.52 -14.55 -3.60
CA LYS A 2 16.97 -13.14 -3.55
C LYS A 2 15.84 -12.10 -3.36
N GLN A 3 14.69 -12.28 -4.02
CA GLN A 3 13.50 -11.42 -3.82
C GLN A 3 12.95 -11.47 -2.39
N THR A 4 12.97 -12.65 -1.77
CA THR A 4 12.46 -12.86 -0.40
C THR A 4 13.27 -12.09 0.64
N ILE A 5 14.60 -12.00 0.49
CA ILE A 5 15.47 -11.24 1.39
C ILE A 5 15.25 -9.73 1.23
N GLY A 6 15.03 -9.26 0.01
CA GLY A 6 14.68 -7.85 -0.27
C GLY A 6 13.36 -7.44 0.38
N ASN A 7 12.33 -8.28 0.24
CA ASN A 7 11.02 -8.06 0.88
C ASN A 7 11.12 -8.02 2.41
N LEU A 8 11.81 -8.99 3.01
CA LEU A 8 12.02 -9.03 4.47
C LEU A 8 12.78 -7.80 4.97
N GLY A 9 13.75 -7.31 4.20
CA GLY A 9 14.46 -6.06 4.50
C GLY A 9 13.55 -4.83 4.47
N GLN A 10 12.55 -4.80 3.58
CA GLN A 10 11.53 -3.76 3.54
C GLN A 10 10.53 -3.88 4.70
N GLU A 11 10.11 -5.09 5.07
CA GLU A 11 9.15 -5.35 6.16
C GLU A 11 9.74 -5.06 7.55
N ILE A 12 11.06 -5.19 7.72
CA ILE A 12 11.74 -4.91 8.99
C ILE A 12 11.75 -3.41 9.33
N TRP A 13 11.72 -2.51 8.34
CA TRP A 13 11.69 -1.03 8.35
C TRP A 13 12.02 -0.27 9.66
N GLN A 14 13.00 -0.72 10.44
CA GLN A 14 13.78 -0.05 11.50
C GLN A 14 14.72 -1.07 12.16
N PRO A 15 16.04 -0.82 12.25
CA PRO A 15 16.99 -1.80 12.79
C PRO A 15 16.88 -2.01 14.31
N SER A 16 16.12 -1.17 15.02
CA SER A 16 16.00 -1.20 16.48
C SER A 16 15.10 -2.32 17.02
N ASN A 17 14.08 -2.76 16.27
CA ASN A 17 13.19 -3.85 16.70
C ASN A 17 12.67 -4.70 15.52
N PRO A 18 13.58 -5.48 14.87
CA PRO A 18 13.27 -6.17 13.63
C PRO A 18 12.21 -7.27 13.77
N TYR A 19 12.21 -8.01 14.89
CA TYR A 19 11.25 -9.10 15.12
C TYR A 19 9.82 -8.61 15.35
N THR A 20 9.66 -7.45 16.01
CA THR A 20 8.34 -6.87 16.26
C THR A 20 7.75 -6.32 14.97
N ASN A 21 8.58 -5.73 14.10
CA ASN A 21 8.12 -5.22 12.81
C ASN A 21 7.75 -6.38 11.89
N LEU A 22 8.62 -7.39 11.78
CA LEU A 22 8.36 -8.57 10.95
C LEU A 22 7.09 -9.33 11.37
N SER A 23 6.84 -9.48 12.68
CA SER A 23 5.63 -10.14 13.17
C SER A 23 4.36 -9.34 12.87
N LYS A 24 4.40 -8.01 12.97
CA LYS A 24 3.28 -7.13 12.60
C LYS A 24 2.97 -7.19 11.10
N GLU A 25 4.00 -7.07 10.26
CA GLU A 25 3.85 -7.17 8.80
C GLU A 25 3.32 -8.55 8.39
N GLY A 26 3.83 -9.63 9.02
CA GLY A 26 3.34 -10.98 8.77
C GLY A 26 1.85 -11.15 9.10
N VAL A 27 1.38 -10.59 10.21
CA VAL A 27 -0.05 -10.59 10.57
C VAL A 27 -0.86 -9.78 9.55
N GLN A 28 -0.39 -8.59 9.16
CA GLN A 28 -1.07 -7.75 8.18
C GLN A 28 -1.17 -8.44 6.80
N HIS A 29 -0.10 -9.08 6.35
CA HIS A 29 -0.09 -9.85 5.10
C HIS A 29 -1.07 -11.03 5.16
N CYS A 30 -1.11 -11.77 6.27
CA CYS A 30 -2.08 -12.84 6.46
C CYS A 30 -3.53 -12.33 6.39
N GLN A 31 -3.83 -11.18 7.01
CA GLN A 31 -5.16 -10.57 6.97
C GLN A 31 -5.55 -10.17 5.54
N VAL A 32 -4.67 -9.47 4.83
CA VAL A 32 -4.90 -9.05 3.43
C VAL A 32 -5.06 -10.28 2.53
N ASN A 33 -4.17 -11.26 2.62
CA ASN A 33 -4.25 -12.48 1.80
C ASN A 33 -5.51 -13.30 2.09
N THR A 34 -5.95 -13.35 3.36
CA THR A 34 -7.21 -14.00 3.71
C THR A 34 -8.40 -13.30 3.05
N LEU A 35 -8.44 -11.96 3.10
CA LEU A 35 -9.49 -11.17 2.45
C LEU A 35 -9.48 -11.36 0.93
N LEU A 36 -8.32 -11.29 0.29
CA LEU A 36 -8.19 -11.49 -1.16
C LEU A 36 -8.54 -12.93 -1.58
N SER A 37 -8.27 -13.92 -0.73
CA SER A 37 -8.67 -15.31 -0.97
C SER A 37 -10.18 -15.52 -0.89
N ILE A 38 -10.88 -14.77 -0.02
CA ILE A 38 -12.33 -14.85 0.13
C ILE A 38 -13.04 -14.01 -0.94
N MET A 39 -12.46 -12.86 -1.30
CA MET A 39 -13.03 -11.86 -2.21
C MET A 39 -12.00 -11.43 -3.27
N PRO A 40 -11.74 -12.26 -4.29
CA PRO A 40 -10.72 -11.97 -5.31
C PRO A 40 -11.06 -10.71 -6.14
N GLU A 41 -12.32 -10.27 -6.17
CA GLU A 41 -12.71 -9.03 -6.84
C GLU A 41 -12.13 -7.75 -6.22
N LEU A 42 -11.57 -7.83 -5.00
CA LEU A 42 -10.84 -6.75 -4.34
C LEU A 42 -9.40 -6.62 -4.87
N ASP A 43 -8.85 -7.66 -5.52
CA ASP A 43 -7.52 -7.64 -6.14
C ASP A 43 -7.53 -6.91 -7.51
N LYS A 44 -8.22 -5.77 -7.56
CA LYS A 44 -8.27 -4.94 -8.77
C LYS A 44 -7.32 -3.78 -8.56
N PRO A 45 -6.19 -3.72 -9.31
CA PRO A 45 -5.37 -2.53 -9.29
C PRO A 45 -6.22 -1.33 -9.74
N PRO A 46 -6.04 -0.15 -9.12
CA PRO A 46 -6.73 1.06 -9.55
C PRO A 46 -6.46 1.28 -11.04
N LYS A 47 -7.54 1.36 -11.83
CA LYS A 47 -7.45 1.63 -13.26
C LYS A 47 -7.27 3.13 -13.47
N GLY A 48 -6.20 3.51 -14.16
CA GLY A 48 -5.92 4.90 -14.53
C GLY A 48 -4.97 5.61 -13.57
N LEU A 49 -4.78 6.91 -13.81
CA LEU A 49 -3.92 7.76 -13.00
C LEU A 49 -4.59 8.04 -11.65
N PRO A 50 -3.83 8.08 -10.53
CA PRO A 50 -4.38 8.42 -9.23
C PRO A 50 -5.03 9.82 -9.23
N MET A 51 -5.93 10.03 -8.28
CA MET A 51 -6.65 11.30 -8.14
C MET A 51 -5.66 12.47 -7.95
N GLY A 52 -5.86 13.56 -8.69
CA GLY A 52 -5.02 14.77 -8.59
C GLY A 52 -3.72 14.70 -9.40
N VAL A 53 -3.58 13.72 -10.29
CA VAL A 53 -2.46 13.68 -11.24
C VAL A 53 -2.59 14.77 -12.29
N ILE A 54 -1.46 15.42 -12.59
CA ILE A 54 -1.34 16.39 -13.68
C ILE A 54 -0.54 15.72 -14.80
N ASP A 55 -1.15 15.57 -15.97
CA ASP A 55 -0.44 15.09 -17.16
C ASP A 55 0.58 16.13 -17.63
N LEU A 56 1.85 15.71 -17.78
CA LEU A 56 2.93 16.57 -18.24
C LEU A 56 3.23 16.37 -19.74
N GLY A 57 2.58 15.40 -20.39
CA GLY A 57 2.92 14.96 -21.74
C GLY A 57 4.12 13.99 -21.78
N ASP A 58 4.44 13.49 -22.96
CA ASP A 58 5.58 12.57 -23.20
C ASP A 58 5.62 11.33 -22.30
N GLU A 59 4.44 10.77 -21.97
CA GLU A 59 4.27 9.63 -21.05
C GLU A 59 4.64 9.93 -19.58
N TYR A 60 4.79 11.20 -19.21
CA TYR A 60 5.05 11.64 -17.84
C TYR A 60 3.81 12.25 -17.19
N ALA A 61 3.63 11.94 -15.90
CA ALA A 61 2.56 12.51 -15.10
C ALA A 61 3.08 12.91 -13.71
N LEU A 62 2.71 14.10 -13.25
CA LEU A 62 3.03 14.61 -11.92
C LEU A 62 2.02 14.05 -10.92
N LEU A 63 2.50 13.23 -9.99
CA LEU A 63 1.68 12.70 -8.90
C LEU A 63 1.47 13.76 -7.81
N CYS A 64 0.22 13.93 -7.38
CA CYS A 64 -0.06 14.73 -6.20
C CYS A 64 0.57 14.09 -4.96
N LYS A 65 0.97 14.92 -3.99
CA LYS A 65 1.45 14.44 -2.70
C LYS A 65 0.30 13.73 -1.97
N CYS A 66 0.27 12.40 -2.04
CA CYS A 66 -0.66 11.59 -1.27
C CYS A 66 -0.17 11.45 0.17
N ASP A 67 -1.06 11.71 1.15
CA ASP A 67 -0.79 11.33 2.51
C ASP A 67 -0.67 9.80 2.62
N ARG A 68 0.24 9.34 3.49
CA ARG A 68 0.51 7.91 3.70
C ARG A 68 -0.72 7.13 4.20
N TYR A 69 -1.68 7.83 4.79
CA TYR A 69 -2.93 7.28 5.29
C TYR A 69 -4.08 7.88 4.50
N THR A 70 -4.98 7.02 4.01
CA THR A 70 -6.22 7.47 3.39
C THR A 70 -7.07 8.13 4.48
N ILE A 71 -7.23 9.46 4.40
CA ILE A 71 -8.15 10.18 5.28
C ILE A 71 -9.55 9.93 4.72
N PHE A 72 -10.32 9.07 5.39
CA PHE A 72 -11.75 9.01 5.16
C PHE A 72 -12.35 10.30 5.72
N LEU A 73 -12.69 11.24 4.83
CA LEU A 73 -13.49 12.40 5.21
C LEU A 73 -14.91 11.89 5.46
N THR A 74 -15.25 11.62 6.72
CA THR A 74 -16.64 11.39 7.13
C THR A 74 -17.37 12.71 6.96
N GLY A 75 -18.07 12.87 5.84
CA GLY A 75 -18.93 14.01 5.61
C GLY A 75 -20.16 13.91 6.51
N GLU A 76 -20.12 14.53 7.68
CA GLU A 76 -21.36 14.99 8.31
C GLU A 76 -21.83 16.21 7.52
N SER A 77 -22.85 16.01 6.67
CA SER A 77 -23.58 17.10 6.03
C SER A 77 -24.26 17.92 7.13
N ALA A 78 -23.84 19.17 7.27
CA ALA A 78 -24.55 20.22 8.00
C ALA A 78 -25.76 20.74 7.20
#